data_AF-A0A2R5FGJ3-F1
#
_entry.id   AF-A0A2R5FGJ3-F1
#
_cell.length_a   1.000
_cell.length_b   1.000
_cell.length_c   1.000
_cell.angle_alpha   90.00
_cell.angle_beta   90.00
_cell.angle_gamma   90.00
#
_symmetry.space_group_name_H-M   'P 1'
#
loop_
_entity.id
_entity.type
_entity.pdbx_description
1 polymer ?
#
loop_
_entity_poly.entity_id
_entity_poly.type
_entity_poly.pdbx_seq_one_letter_code
_entity_poly.pdbx_strand_id
1 'polypeptide(L)'
;MTSFQRIRHFSILSLVFLLFLTIATSLFAYQVSPLRDPTFQPNSANGGSLIPWMQGVREDHWLLLANIIAFSLSTNLTLIIWQWRRFDQNNKWISFITMTVTWTMLFGTFMLTSIIYLLMQWLVD
;
A
#
# COMPACT_ATOMS: atom_id res chain seq x y z
N MET A 1 9.66 -23.67 -16.79
CA MET A 1 9.40 -22.23 -16.59
C MET A 1 10.74 -21.52 -16.44
N THR A 2 11.11 -20.63 -17.37
CA THR A 2 12.39 -19.93 -17.33
C THR A 2 12.42 -18.92 -16.17
N SER A 3 13.61 -18.55 -15.68
CA SER A 3 13.73 -17.57 -14.59
C SER A 3 12.98 -16.29 -14.90
N PHE A 4 13.11 -15.80 -16.14
CA PHE A 4 12.37 -14.65 -16.65
C PHE A 4 10.84 -14.77 -16.50
N GLN A 5 10.27 -15.93 -16.84
CA GLN A 5 8.84 -16.16 -16.67
C GLN A 5 8.42 -16.10 -15.19
N ARG A 6 9.27 -16.56 -14.27
CA ARG A 6 9.01 -16.46 -12.82
C ARG A 6 9.06 -15.01 -12.33
N ILE A 7 10.02 -14.21 -12.79
CA ILE A 7 10.08 -12.77 -12.47
C ILE A 7 8.80 -12.08 -12.92
N ARG A 8 8.42 -12.28 -14.18
CA ARG A 8 7.23 -11.66 -14.76
C ARG A 8 5.97 -12.07 -14.00
N HIS A 9 5.86 -13.35 -13.62
CA HIS A 9 4.74 -13.85 -12.82
C HIS A 9 4.69 -13.19 -11.44
N PHE A 10 5.82 -13.11 -10.74
CA PHE A 10 5.90 -12.46 -9.44
C PHE A 10 5.50 -10.98 -9.52
N SER A 11 6.06 -10.23 -10.47
CA SER A 11 5.73 -8.81 -10.65
C SER A 11 4.24 -8.62 -10.95
N ILE A 12 3.66 -9.41 -11.85
CA ILE A 12 2.22 -9.33 -12.17
C ILE A 12 1.36 -9.69 -10.95
N LEU A 13 1.67 -10.78 -10.24
CA LEU A 13 0.93 -11.18 -9.04
C LEU A 13 1.00 -10.11 -7.95
N SER A 14 2.18 -9.52 -7.75
CA SER A 14 2.36 -8.44 -6.77
C SER A 14 1.60 -7.17 -7.16
N LEU A 15 1.53 -6.84 -8.46
CA LEU A 15 0.71 -5.73 -8.95
C LEU A 15 -0.78 -5.99 -8.71
N VAL A 16 -1.27 -7.18 -9.06
CA VAL A 16 -2.66 -7.58 -8.82
C VAL A 16 -3.00 -7.50 -7.33
N PHE A 17 -2.13 -8.01 -6.46
CA PHE A 17 -2.28 -7.91 -5.03
C PHE A 17 -2.36 -6.46 -4.53
N LEU A 18 -1.48 -5.56 -4.99
CA LEU A 18 -1.53 -4.15 -4.63
C LEU A 18 -2.80 -3.45 -5.11
N LEU A 19 -3.30 -3.80 -6.30
CA LEU A 19 -4.56 -3.25 -6.80
C LEU A 19 -5.74 -3.69 -5.93
N PHE A 20 -5.80 -4.98 -5.56
CA PHE A 20 -6.81 -5.46 -4.61
C PHE A 20 -6.69 -4.79 -3.25
N LEU A 21 -5.46 -4.63 -2.74
CA LEU A 21 -5.22 -3.92 -1.48
C LEU A 21 -5.71 -2.48 -1.57
N THR A 22 -5.41 -1.78 -2.65
CA THR A 22 -5.85 -0.39 -2.88
C THR A 22 -7.37 -0.28 -2.87
N ILE A 23 -8.07 -1.19 -3.57
CA ILE A 23 -9.53 -1.22 -3.60
C ILE A 23 -10.08 -1.52 -2.20
N ALA A 24 -9.54 -2.52 -1.51
CA ALA A 24 -9.96 -2.89 -0.17
C ALA A 24 -9.77 -1.73 0.83
N THR A 25 -8.63 -1.06 0.81
CA THR A 25 -8.34 0.10 1.64
C THR A 25 -9.25 1.28 1.30
N SER A 26 -9.51 1.53 0.02
CA SER A 26 -10.42 2.61 -0.42
C SER A 26 -11.86 2.35 0.04
N LEU A 27 -12.34 1.12 -0.09
CA LEU A 27 -13.67 0.72 0.39
C LEU A 27 -13.77 0.86 1.90
N PHE A 28 -12.74 0.41 2.63
CA PHE A 28 -12.70 0.55 4.08
C PHE A 28 -12.71 2.03 4.48
N ALA A 29 -11.81 2.84 3.93
CA ALA A 29 -11.76 4.28 4.16
C ALA A 29 -13.10 4.96 3.86
N TYR A 30 -13.78 4.59 2.78
CA TYR A 30 -15.11 5.10 2.45
C TYR A 30 -16.18 4.71 3.49
N GLN A 31 -16.18 3.46 3.97
CA GLN A 31 -17.17 3.00 4.96
C GLN A 31 -17.03 3.71 6.29
N VAL A 32 -15.80 4.05 6.66
CA VAL A 32 -15.48 4.67 7.95
C VAL A 32 -15.38 6.19 7.88
N SER A 33 -15.43 6.74 6.66
CA SER A 33 -15.32 8.18 6.41
C SER A 33 -16.56 8.91 6.90
N PRO A 34 -16.36 10.02 7.62
CA PRO A 34 -17.47 10.86 8.06
C PRO A 34 -18.16 11.61 6.93
N LEU A 35 -17.50 11.76 5.78
CA LEU A 35 -18.02 12.45 4.60
C LEU A 35 -19.16 11.70 3.90
N ARG A 36 -19.43 10.45 4.30
CA ARG A 36 -20.59 9.69 3.81
C ARG A 36 -21.91 10.21 4.37
N ASP A 37 -21.89 10.85 5.53
CA ASP A 37 -23.08 11.44 6.14
C ASP A 37 -23.15 12.94 5.79
N PRO A 38 -24.15 13.38 5.00
CA PRO A 38 -24.29 14.78 4.60
C PRO A 38 -24.61 15.72 5.77
N THR A 39 -25.00 15.17 6.92
CA THR A 39 -25.27 15.95 8.15
C THR A 39 -24.03 16.09 9.04
N PHE A 40 -22.91 15.46 8.67
CA PHE A 40 -21.68 15.52 9.45
C PHE A 40 -21.11 16.93 9.51
N GLN A 41 -20.99 17.47 10.73
CA GLN A 41 -20.25 18.69 10.99
C GLN A 41 -18.87 18.31 11.57
N PRO A 42 -17.77 18.71 10.92
CA PRO A 42 -16.44 18.44 11.44
C PRO A 42 -16.24 19.15 12.79
N ASN A 43 -16.01 18.37 13.84
CA ASN A 43 -15.58 18.85 15.15
C ASN A 43 -14.17 18.29 15.44
N SER A 44 -13.36 19.00 16.22
CA SER A 44 -12.01 18.64 16.65
C SER A 44 -11.89 17.21 17.23
N ALA A 45 -12.96 16.65 17.79
CA ALA A 45 -13.01 15.27 18.33
C ALA A 45 -13.34 14.18 17.29
N ASN A 46 -13.85 14.53 16.10
CA ASN A 46 -14.41 13.57 15.13
C ASN A 46 -13.72 13.66 13.75
N GLY A 47 -12.53 14.28 13.68
CA GLY A 47 -11.89 14.72 12.43
C GLY A 47 -11.37 13.62 11.48
N GLY A 48 -11.85 12.38 11.55
CA GLY A 48 -11.37 11.30 10.69
C GLY A 48 -12.26 10.05 10.58
N SER A 49 -13.18 9.81 11.52
CA SER A 49 -14.13 8.69 11.42
C SER A 49 -15.42 8.93 12.21
N LEU A 50 -16.56 8.48 11.66
CA LEU A 50 -17.85 8.40 12.39
C LEU A 50 -17.89 7.25 13.41
N ILE A 51 -16.92 6.34 13.33
CA ILE A 51 -16.93 5.11 14.08
C ILE A 51 -16.27 5.36 15.45
N PRO A 52 -16.95 5.04 16.57
CA PRO A 52 -16.44 5.34 17.92
C PRO A 52 -15.05 4.77 18.20
N TRP A 53 -14.75 3.58 17.67
CA TRP A 53 -13.44 2.96 17.83
C TRP A 53 -12.40 3.45 16.83
N MET A 54 -12.62 4.48 16.01
CA MET A 54 -11.60 5.06 15.13
C MET A 54 -11.46 6.58 15.30
N GLN A 55 -11.85 7.10 16.47
CA GLN A 55 -11.75 8.53 16.77
C GLN A 55 -10.29 9.03 16.73
N GLY A 56 -9.31 8.20 17.11
CA GLY A 56 -7.88 8.51 17.00
C GLY A 56 -7.29 8.44 15.60
N VAL A 57 -8.05 7.91 14.62
CA VAL A 57 -7.58 7.84 13.23
C VAL A 57 -8.04 9.07 12.46
N ARG A 58 -7.17 10.08 12.40
CA ARG A 58 -7.38 11.35 11.70
C ARG A 58 -7.08 11.25 10.20
N GLU A 59 -7.51 12.26 9.44
CA GLU A 59 -7.31 12.36 7.99
C GLU A 59 -5.84 12.24 7.55
N ASP A 60 -4.90 12.82 8.30
CA ASP A 60 -3.46 12.75 8.03
C ASP A 60 -2.91 11.32 8.11
N HIS A 61 -3.47 10.49 8.99
CA HIS A 61 -3.12 9.06 9.07
C HIS A 61 -3.58 8.30 7.82
N TRP A 62 -4.76 8.62 7.28
CA TRP A 62 -5.27 8.06 6.03
C TRP A 62 -4.44 8.50 4.83
N LEU A 63 -4.03 9.77 4.79
CA LEU A 63 -3.14 10.30 3.75
C LEU A 63 -1.77 9.60 3.77
N LEU A 64 -1.22 9.34 4.96
CA LEU A 64 0.01 8.56 5.10
C LEU A 64 -0.15 7.14 4.52
N LEU A 65 -1.23 6.44 4.86
CA LEU A 65 -1.52 5.12 4.33
C LEU A 65 -1.68 5.14 2.79
N ALA A 66 -2.40 6.12 2.26
CA ALA A 66 -2.59 6.31 0.82
C ALA A 66 -1.25 6.54 0.10
N ASN A 67 -0.37 7.37 0.67
CA ASN A 67 0.97 7.63 0.14
C ASN A 67 1.83 6.37 0.12
N ILE A 68 1.76 5.53 1.16
CA ILE A 68 2.49 4.26 1.23
C ILE A 68 2.02 3.28 0.16
N ILE A 69 0.70 3.17 -0.05
CA ILE A 69 0.12 2.32 -1.10
C ILE A 69 0.51 2.85 -2.49
N ALA A 70 0.43 4.17 -2.70
CA ALA A 70 0.82 4.80 -3.97
C ALA A 70 2.31 4.62 -4.27
N PHE A 71 3.19 4.79 -3.28
CA PHE A 71 4.62 4.54 -3.40
C PHE A 71 4.91 3.07 -3.75
N SER A 72 4.18 2.15 -3.11
CA SER A 72 4.28 0.71 -3.37
C SER A 72 3.86 0.39 -4.81
N LEU A 73 2.70 0.87 -5.26
CA LEU A 73 2.24 0.72 -6.65
C LEU A 73 3.23 1.30 -7.68
N SER A 74 3.70 2.52 -7.45
CA SER A 74 4.66 3.20 -8.33
C SER A 74 5.97 2.44 -8.45
N THR A 75 6.49 1.95 -7.31
CA THR A 75 7.70 1.13 -7.28
C THR A 75 7.49 -0.17 -8.07
N ASN A 76 6.37 -0.87 -7.85
CA ASN A 76 6.06 -2.10 -8.57
C ASN A 76 5.97 -1.91 -10.09
N LEU A 77 5.26 -0.87 -10.53
CA LEU A 77 5.16 -0.49 -11.95
C LEU A 77 6.53 -0.15 -12.55
N THR A 78 7.35 0.61 -11.83
CA THR A 78 8.71 0.94 -12.25
C THR A 78 9.57 -0.31 -12.43
N LEU A 79 9.45 -1.28 -11.51
CA LEU A 79 10.14 -2.56 -11.59
C LEU A 79 9.68 -3.38 -12.82
N ILE A 80 8.38 -3.40 -13.13
CA ILE A 80 7.85 -4.06 -14.33
C ILE A 80 8.40 -3.43 -15.61
N ILE A 81 8.36 -2.09 -15.71
CA ILE A 81 8.86 -1.36 -16.88
C ILE A 81 10.37 -1.58 -17.05
N TRP A 82 11.12 -1.58 -15.95
CA TRP A 82 12.57 -1.79 -15.98
C TRP A 82 12.94 -3.22 -16.40
N GLN A 83 12.19 -4.23 -15.94
CA GLN A 83 12.35 -5.61 -16.41
C GLN A 83 12.13 -5.73 -17.91
N TRP A 84 11.17 -4.98 -18.46
CA TRP A 84 10.90 -4.98 -19.89
C TRP A 84 12.06 -4.36 -20.71
N ARG A 85 12.71 -3.32 -20.18
CA ARG A 85 13.89 -2.69 -20.82
C ARG A 85 15.20 -3.50 -20.71
N ARG A 86 15.40 -4.27 -19.63
CA ARG A 86 16.62 -5.06 -19.36
C ARG A 86 16.66 -6.44 -20.05
N PHE A 87 15.79 -6.68 -21.04
CA PHE A 87 15.55 -7.99 -21.68
C PHE A 87 16.82 -8.69 -22.22
N ASP A 88 17.86 -7.92 -22.55
CA ASP A 88 19.07 -8.37 -23.26
C ASP A 88 20.31 -8.69 -22.40
N GLN A 89 20.30 -8.44 -21.09
CA GLN A 89 21.52 -8.63 -20.27
C GLN A 89 21.60 -9.99 -19.56
N ASN A 90 22.79 -10.61 -19.60
CA ASN A 90 23.11 -11.97 -19.15
C ASN A 90 22.87 -12.28 -17.65
N ASN A 91 22.62 -11.28 -16.79
CA ASN A 91 22.57 -11.47 -15.32
C ASN A 91 21.13 -11.47 -14.73
N LYS A 92 20.25 -12.26 -15.33
CA LYS A 92 18.79 -12.26 -15.05
C LYS A 92 18.43 -12.75 -13.65
N TRP A 93 19.22 -13.66 -13.06
CA TRP A 93 18.93 -14.27 -11.75
C TRP A 93 19.29 -13.39 -10.55
N ILE A 94 20.45 -12.73 -10.57
CA ILE A 94 20.86 -11.83 -9.48
C ILE A 94 19.92 -10.63 -9.43
N SER A 95 19.61 -10.06 -10.59
CA SER A 95 18.64 -8.96 -10.71
C SER A 95 17.26 -9.35 -10.14
N PHE A 96 16.80 -10.58 -10.37
CA PHE A 96 15.55 -11.09 -9.79
C PHE A 96 15.56 -11.09 -8.27
N ILE A 97 16.57 -11.72 -7.67
CA ILE A 97 16.66 -11.87 -6.22
C ILE A 97 16.74 -10.49 -5.58
N THR A 98 17.59 -9.60 -6.12
CA THR A 98 17.71 -8.23 -5.62
C THR A 98 16.38 -7.48 -5.72
N MET A 99 15.67 -7.56 -6.86
CA MET A 99 14.37 -6.89 -7.02
C MET A 99 13.31 -7.42 -6.05
N THR A 100 13.17 -8.74 -5.94
CA THR A 100 12.18 -9.37 -5.06
C THR A 100 12.47 -9.07 -3.59
N VAL A 101 13.74 -9.14 -3.16
CA VAL A 101 14.14 -8.81 -1.79
C VAL A 101 13.89 -7.33 -1.50
N THR A 102 14.35 -6.42 -2.36
CA THR A 102 14.13 -4.98 -2.18
C THR A 102 12.65 -4.64 -2.15
N TRP A 103 11.85 -5.20 -3.06
CA TRP A 103 10.41 -5.02 -3.08
C TRP A 103 9.76 -5.50 -1.78
N THR A 104 10.09 -6.71 -1.33
CA THR A 104 9.51 -7.32 -0.13
C THR A 104 9.92 -6.56 1.13
N MET A 105 11.17 -6.09 1.21
CA MET A 105 11.67 -5.27 2.32
C MET A 105 10.99 -3.91 2.36
N LEU A 106 10.90 -3.19 1.22
CA LEU A 106 10.25 -1.88 1.18
C LEU A 106 8.76 -2.02 1.52
N PHE A 107 8.05 -2.91 0.82
CA PHE A 107 6.63 -3.13 1.04
C PHE A 107 6.35 -3.56 2.47
N GLY A 108 7.07 -4.57 2.97
CA GLY A 108 6.92 -5.10 4.32
C GLY A 108 7.19 -4.04 5.37
N THR A 109 8.28 -3.28 5.25
CA THR A 109 8.64 -2.24 6.22
C THR A 109 7.60 -1.12 6.24
N PHE A 110 7.22 -0.58 5.09
CA PHE A 110 6.27 0.53 5.03
C PHE A 110 4.86 0.12 5.46
N MET A 111 4.39 -1.06 5.04
CA MET A 111 3.07 -1.56 5.46
C MET A 111 3.02 -1.93 6.93
N LEU A 112 4.06 -2.58 7.46
CA LEU A 112 4.10 -2.94 8.87
C LEU A 112 4.18 -1.67 9.74
N THR A 113 4.97 -0.68 9.32
CA THR A 113 5.04 0.62 10.00
C THR A 113 3.70 1.34 9.94
N SER A 114 2.99 1.34 8.80
CA SER A 114 1.69 2.01 8.70
C SER A 114 0.61 1.33 9.54
N ILE A 115 0.58 -0.01 9.56
CA ILE A 115 -0.36 -0.78 10.37
C ILE A 115 -0.08 -0.56 11.86
N ILE A 116 1.19 -0.64 12.29
CA ILE A 116 1.56 -0.37 13.69
C ILE A 116 1.22 1.06 14.07
N TYR A 117 1.51 2.03 13.22
CA TYR A 117 1.20 3.42 13.46
C TYR A 117 -0.31 3.63 13.63
N LEU A 118 -1.13 3.09 12.72
CA LEU A 118 -2.59 3.15 12.82
C LEU A 118 -3.11 2.44 14.08
N LEU A 119 -2.54 1.29 14.44
CA LEU A 119 -2.90 0.57 15.67
C LEU A 119 -2.50 1.35 16.93
N MET A 120 -1.36 2.03 16.93
CA MET A 120 -0.94 2.87 18.05
C MET A 120 -1.87 4.08 18.21
N GLN A 121 -2.23 4.75 17.11
CA GLN A 121 -3.21 5.83 17.16
C GLN A 121 -4.59 5.34 17.59
N TRP A 122 -4.93 4.09 17.26
CA TRP A 122 -6.15 3.44 17.73
C TRP A 122 -6.13 3.11 19.23
N LEU A 123 -4.98 2.70 19.77
CA LEU A 123 -4.82 2.25 21.17
C LEU A 123 -4.63 3.39 22.18
N VAL A 124 -4.17 4.55 21.73
CA VAL A 124 -3.83 5.70 22.59
C VAL A 124 -5.06 6.56 22.91
N ASP A 125 -6.13 6.43 22.13
CA ASP A 125 -7.47 6.98 22.38
C ASP A 125 -8.41 5.94 23.03
#